data_AF-A0A2N9L9S8-F1
#
_entry.id   AF-A0A2N9L9S8-F1
#
_cell.length_a   1.000
_cell.length_b   1.000
_cell.length_c   1.000
_cell.angle_alpha   90.00
_cell.angle_beta   90.00
_cell.angle_gamma   90.00
#
_symmetry.space_group_name_H-M   'P 1'
#
loop_
_entity.id
_entity.type
_entity.pdbx_description
1 polymer ?
#
loop_
_entity_poly.entity_id
_entity_poly.type
_entity_poly.pdbx_seq_one_letter_code
_entity_poly.pdbx_strand_id
1 'polypeptide(L)'
;MRFTASALLACGAALLGGCGHTPGYPPNPILRPTAVTDFATLYSQNCAACHGANGQNGPSIDLANPEYQALVDDATLRKWISGGMPGTEMPAFAESQGGMLTDAQVNALIAGMRRQWSRPDAFGGTAPPAYAQTAVGDPHRGEASYEAHCAICHAATHEQGHEQVTSPMYLALVGDQALRTIMIAGRPDIGQPDWRHDGPGGKAGVPLSTQDVDDIGTYLASLRTMGQQVTTGTSSAQAKSAAPAGR
;
A
#
# COMPACT_ATOMS: atom_id res chain seq x y z
N MET A 1 -29.09 -63.73 -62.15
CA MET A 1 -28.42 -62.46 -62.54
C MET A 1 -28.58 -61.49 -61.37
N ARG A 2 -27.48 -61.20 -60.65
CA ARG A 2 -27.21 -60.07 -59.71
C ARG A 2 -27.92 -60.10 -58.33
N PHE A 3 -27.24 -60.38 -57.20
CA PHE A 3 -26.39 -59.51 -56.32
C PHE A 3 -27.19 -58.30 -55.78
N THR A 4 -27.33 -57.94 -54.49
CA THR A 4 -26.51 -57.93 -53.23
C THR A 4 -27.45 -57.61 -52.04
N ALA A 5 -27.36 -58.25 -50.86
CA ALA A 5 -26.50 -57.97 -49.69
C ALA A 5 -26.75 -56.64 -48.93
N SER A 6 -27.20 -56.81 -47.68
CA SER A 6 -26.92 -56.05 -46.43
C SER A 6 -26.93 -54.52 -46.40
N ALA A 7 -27.79 -53.96 -45.53
CA ALA A 7 -27.49 -52.71 -44.80
C ALA A 7 -28.16 -52.74 -43.41
N LEU A 8 -27.43 -53.34 -42.46
CA LEU A 8 -27.52 -53.07 -41.03
C LEU A 8 -26.80 -51.74 -40.74
N LEU A 9 -27.13 -51.13 -39.58
CA LEU A 9 -26.55 -49.93 -38.95
C LEU A 9 -27.00 -48.56 -39.47
N ALA A 10 -27.84 -47.89 -38.66
CA ALA A 10 -27.53 -46.57 -38.10
C ALA A 10 -28.68 -46.10 -37.17
N CYS A 11 -28.68 -46.53 -35.91
CA CYS A 11 -29.47 -45.89 -34.86
C CYS A 11 -28.64 -45.89 -33.57
N GLY A 12 -27.71 -44.94 -33.47
CA GLY A 12 -26.78 -44.87 -32.34
C GLY A 12 -25.98 -43.58 -32.34
N ALA A 13 -26.66 -42.43 -32.38
CA ALA A 13 -26.01 -41.13 -32.26
C ALA A 13 -26.95 -40.11 -31.59
N ALA A 14 -27.15 -40.21 -30.27
CA ALA A 14 -27.85 -39.16 -29.52
C ALA A 14 -27.59 -39.20 -28.00
N LEU A 15 -26.33 -39.26 -27.54
CA LEU A 15 -26.04 -39.25 -26.09
C LEU A 15 -24.87 -38.34 -25.65
N LEU A 16 -24.60 -37.22 -26.33
CA LEU A 16 -23.53 -36.29 -25.90
C LEU A 16 -23.97 -34.84 -25.62
N GLY A 17 -25.27 -34.54 -25.55
CA GLY A 17 -25.77 -33.17 -25.35
C GLY A 17 -26.31 -32.81 -23.95
N GLY A 18 -26.25 -33.71 -22.96
CA GLY A 18 -27.17 -33.67 -21.81
C GLY A 18 -26.68 -33.04 -20.50
N CYS A 19 -25.41 -32.64 -20.35
CA CYS A 19 -24.90 -32.29 -19.01
C CYS A 19 -25.18 -30.86 -18.53
N GLY A 20 -25.78 -29.99 -19.37
CA GLY A 20 -25.94 -28.55 -19.05
C GLY A 20 -27.35 -28.07 -18.75
N HIS A 21 -28.39 -28.89 -18.94
CA HIS A 21 -29.80 -28.44 -18.91
C HIS A 21 -30.71 -29.34 -18.06
N THR A 22 -30.20 -29.85 -16.93
CA THR A 22 -31.06 -30.59 -16.01
C THR A 22 -32.12 -29.65 -15.41
N PRO A 23 -33.40 -30.08 -15.35
CA PRO A 23 -34.43 -29.34 -14.62
C PRO A 23 -33.97 -29.10 -13.17
N GLY A 24 -33.76 -27.83 -12.81
CA GLY A 24 -33.25 -27.42 -11.49
C GLY A 24 -31.86 -26.76 -11.48
N TYR A 25 -31.14 -26.70 -12.62
CA TYR A 25 -29.93 -25.89 -12.72
C TYR A 25 -30.29 -24.39 -12.69
N PRO A 26 -29.71 -23.59 -11.78
CA PRO A 26 -30.04 -22.17 -11.70
C PRO A 26 -29.59 -21.46 -12.99
N PRO A 27 -30.40 -20.56 -13.57
CA PRO A 27 -30.07 -19.86 -14.81
C PRO A 27 -28.81 -18.98 -14.68
N ASN A 28 -28.40 -18.65 -13.45
CA ASN A 28 -27.14 -18.00 -13.13
C ASN A 28 -26.38 -18.87 -12.12
N PRO A 29 -25.26 -19.51 -12.51
CA PRO A 29 -24.44 -20.24 -11.55
C PRO A 29 -23.93 -19.27 -10.49
N ILE A 30 -24.26 -19.51 -9.23
CA ILE A 30 -23.68 -18.78 -8.11
C ILE A 30 -22.19 -19.14 -8.09
N LEU A 31 -21.32 -18.21 -8.48
CA LEU A 31 -19.88 -18.40 -8.36
C LEU A 31 -19.53 -18.51 -6.88
N ARG A 32 -18.69 -19.49 -6.54
CA ARG A 32 -18.11 -19.57 -5.20
C ARG A 32 -17.32 -18.29 -4.95
N PRO A 33 -17.36 -17.71 -3.74
CA PRO A 33 -16.57 -16.50 -3.43
C PRO A 33 -15.09 -16.63 -3.79
N THR A 34 -14.50 -17.82 -3.62
CA THR A 34 -13.09 -18.12 -3.97
C THR A 34 -12.82 -18.15 -5.48
N ALA A 35 -13.85 -18.26 -6.32
CA ALA A 35 -13.73 -18.26 -7.79
C ALA A 35 -13.88 -16.87 -8.41
N VAL A 36 -14.25 -15.85 -7.62
CA VAL A 36 -14.37 -14.46 -8.10
C VAL A 36 -12.98 -13.86 -8.23
N THR A 37 -12.55 -13.58 -9.46
CA THR A 37 -11.27 -12.93 -9.79
C THR A 37 -11.44 -11.57 -10.47
N ASP A 38 -12.65 -11.01 -10.45
CA ASP A 38 -12.88 -9.66 -10.95
C ASP A 38 -12.23 -8.62 -10.03
N PHE A 39 -11.38 -7.77 -10.62
CA PHE A 39 -10.63 -6.76 -9.88
C PHE A 39 -11.54 -5.79 -9.12
N ALA A 40 -12.57 -5.25 -9.79
CA ALA A 40 -13.41 -4.20 -9.18
C ALA A 40 -14.15 -4.74 -7.96
N THR A 41 -14.66 -5.97 -8.06
CA THR A 41 -15.31 -6.68 -6.96
C THR A 41 -14.34 -6.91 -5.79
N LEU A 42 -13.17 -7.49 -6.06
CA LEU A 42 -12.18 -7.77 -5.02
C LEU A 42 -11.69 -6.47 -4.36
N TYR A 43 -11.38 -5.45 -5.14
CA TYR A 43 -10.87 -4.18 -4.65
C TYR A 43 -11.91 -3.45 -3.78
N SER A 44 -13.16 -3.39 -4.24
CA SER A 44 -14.24 -2.75 -3.49
C SER A 44 -14.50 -3.41 -2.15
N GLN A 45 -14.35 -4.74 -2.06
CA GLN A 45 -14.65 -5.50 -0.84
C GLN A 45 -13.51 -5.47 0.18
N ASN A 46 -12.26 -5.34 -0.27
CA ASN A 46 -11.08 -5.56 0.57
C ASN A 46 -10.21 -4.32 0.76
N CYS A 47 -10.20 -3.37 -0.18
CA CYS A 47 -9.19 -2.31 -0.24
C CYS A 47 -9.79 -0.90 -0.20
N ALA A 48 -10.95 -0.71 -0.83
CA ALA A 48 -11.54 0.61 -1.08
C ALA A 48 -11.87 1.42 0.18
N ALA A 49 -12.16 0.77 1.31
CA ALA A 49 -12.45 1.46 2.56
C ALA A 49 -11.26 2.29 3.06
N CYS A 50 -10.03 1.82 2.83
CA CYS A 50 -8.82 2.50 3.28
C CYS A 50 -8.12 3.26 2.14
N HIS A 51 -8.14 2.73 0.92
CA HIS A 51 -7.42 3.30 -0.22
C HIS A 51 -8.30 4.12 -1.16
N GLY A 52 -9.59 4.28 -0.84
CA GLY A 52 -10.58 4.97 -1.66
C GLY A 52 -11.13 4.09 -2.79
N ALA A 53 -12.33 4.39 -3.28
CA ALA A 53 -13.03 3.56 -4.27
C ALA A 53 -12.25 3.37 -5.58
N ASN A 54 -11.41 4.33 -5.93
CA ASN A 54 -10.59 4.32 -7.15
C ASN A 54 -9.08 4.24 -6.85
N GLY A 55 -8.67 3.83 -5.65
CA GLY A 55 -7.27 3.88 -5.23
C GLY A 55 -6.75 5.29 -4.95
N GLN A 56 -7.65 6.24 -4.69
CA GLN A 56 -7.34 7.64 -4.49
C GLN A 56 -8.21 8.23 -3.38
N ASN A 57 -7.68 9.23 -2.67
CA ASN A 57 -8.36 10.02 -1.66
C ASN A 57 -8.95 9.17 -0.52
N GLY A 58 -8.32 8.03 -0.22
CA GLY A 58 -8.63 7.24 0.97
C GLY A 58 -7.91 7.75 2.21
N PRO A 59 -8.24 7.23 3.41
CA PRO A 59 -7.47 7.53 4.62
C PRO A 59 -6.04 6.95 4.62
N SER A 60 -5.72 6.03 3.70
CA SER A 60 -4.39 5.42 3.54
C SER A 60 -3.70 5.93 2.27
N ILE A 61 -2.55 5.35 1.92
CA ILE A 61 -1.80 5.70 0.71
C ILE A 61 -2.65 5.52 -0.56
N ASP A 62 -2.50 6.43 -1.52
CA ASP A 62 -3.16 6.37 -2.81
C ASP A 62 -2.52 5.29 -3.68
N LEU A 63 -3.15 4.12 -3.76
CA LEU A 63 -2.66 3.00 -4.56
C LEU A 63 -2.66 3.31 -6.07
N ALA A 64 -3.50 4.23 -6.53
CA ALA A 64 -3.54 4.65 -7.92
C ALA A 64 -2.56 5.80 -8.23
N ASN A 65 -1.74 6.24 -7.28
CA ASN A 65 -0.66 7.19 -7.52
C ASN A 65 0.30 6.59 -8.59
N PRO A 66 0.48 7.24 -9.76
CA PRO A 66 1.36 6.76 -10.81
C PRO A 66 2.80 6.54 -10.35
N GLU A 67 3.34 7.43 -9.53
CA GLU A 67 4.68 7.35 -8.95
C GLU A 67 4.78 6.15 -8.00
N TYR A 68 3.75 5.90 -7.17
CA TYR A 68 3.70 4.69 -6.35
C TYR A 68 3.69 3.42 -7.21
N GLN A 69 2.87 3.39 -8.26
CA GLN A 69 2.78 2.26 -9.18
C GLN A 69 4.10 2.01 -9.92
N ALA A 70 4.83 3.06 -10.29
CA ALA A 70 6.16 2.94 -10.90
C ALA A 70 7.24 2.51 -9.89
N LEU A 71 7.07 2.82 -8.60
CA LEU A 71 8.04 2.54 -7.55
C LEU A 71 7.94 1.10 -6.99
N VAL A 72 6.72 0.64 -6.69
CA VAL A 72 6.50 -0.67 -6.05
C VAL A 72 6.50 -1.78 -7.10
N ASP A 73 7.20 -2.90 -6.85
CA ASP A 73 7.18 -4.06 -7.74
C ASP A 73 6.06 -5.08 -7.38
N ASP A 74 5.79 -6.02 -8.28
CA ASP A 74 4.72 -7.01 -8.10
C ASP A 74 4.97 -7.98 -6.94
N ALA A 75 6.24 -8.30 -6.66
CA ALA A 75 6.61 -9.16 -5.55
C ALA A 75 6.33 -8.48 -4.20
N THR A 76 6.60 -7.18 -4.13
CA THR A 76 6.33 -6.32 -2.97
C THR A 76 4.83 -6.10 -2.80
N LEU A 77 4.08 -5.84 -3.88
CA LEU A 77 2.61 -5.79 -3.82
C LEU A 77 2.04 -7.10 -3.28
N ARG A 78 2.49 -8.25 -3.80
CA ARG A 78 2.08 -9.56 -3.27
C ARG A 78 2.40 -9.67 -1.80
N LYS A 79 3.63 -9.34 -1.39
CA LYS A 79 4.05 -9.42 0.01
C LYS A 79 3.09 -8.65 0.92
N TRP A 80 2.78 -7.40 0.58
CA TRP A 80 1.91 -6.55 1.41
C TRP A 80 0.44 -6.95 1.35
N ILE A 81 -0.10 -7.32 0.18
CA ILE A 81 -1.48 -7.81 0.08
C ILE A 81 -1.64 -9.14 0.84
N SER A 82 -0.72 -10.07 0.66
CA SER A 82 -0.81 -11.39 1.29
C SER A 82 -0.61 -11.31 2.80
N GLY A 83 0.47 -10.68 3.26
CA GLY A 83 0.90 -10.70 4.66
C GLY A 83 0.50 -9.48 5.49
N GLY A 84 -0.11 -8.46 4.88
CA GLY A 84 -0.34 -7.17 5.53
C GLY A 84 0.95 -6.38 5.70
N MET A 85 0.85 -5.16 6.23
CA MET A 85 2.00 -4.29 6.45
C MET A 85 2.21 -4.07 7.96
N PRO A 86 3.28 -4.66 8.55
CA PRO A 86 3.57 -4.50 9.97
C PRO A 86 3.73 -3.03 10.37
N GLY A 87 3.26 -2.69 11.57
CA GLY A 87 3.25 -1.31 12.06
C GLY A 87 2.23 -0.41 11.37
N THR A 88 1.21 -1.00 10.73
CA THR A 88 0.06 -0.29 10.16
C THR A 88 -1.22 -1.09 10.41
N GLU A 89 -2.36 -0.48 10.14
CA GLU A 89 -3.69 -1.14 10.21
C GLU A 89 -3.98 -2.05 9.00
N MET A 90 -3.06 -2.21 8.04
CA MET A 90 -3.29 -3.05 6.86
C MET A 90 -3.13 -4.54 7.22
N PRO A 91 -4.23 -5.33 7.24
CA PRO A 91 -4.19 -6.72 7.67
C PRO A 91 -3.63 -7.64 6.58
N ALA A 92 -3.34 -8.88 6.95
CA ALA A 92 -3.07 -9.94 5.98
C ALA A 92 -4.37 -10.34 5.26
N PHE A 93 -4.34 -10.40 3.93
CA PHE A 93 -5.50 -10.79 3.14
C PHE A 93 -5.43 -12.22 2.60
N ALA A 94 -4.23 -12.81 2.47
CA ALA A 94 -4.11 -14.16 1.94
C ALA A 94 -4.53 -15.23 2.95
N GLU A 95 -5.19 -16.29 2.48
CA GLU A 95 -5.57 -17.45 3.31
C GLU A 95 -4.36 -18.06 4.05
N SER A 96 -3.20 -18.13 3.38
CA SER A 96 -1.95 -18.64 3.95
C SER A 96 -1.39 -17.79 5.10
N GLN A 97 -1.94 -16.59 5.31
CA GLN A 97 -1.56 -15.65 6.37
C GLN A 97 -2.76 -15.31 7.28
N GLY A 98 -3.84 -16.09 7.22
CA GLY A 98 -5.03 -15.92 8.06
C GLY A 98 -6.12 -15.01 7.50
N GLY A 99 -5.98 -14.53 6.26
CA GLY A 99 -7.01 -13.80 5.53
C GLY A 99 -7.98 -14.73 4.77
N MET A 100 -8.68 -14.18 3.78
CA MET A 100 -9.75 -14.88 3.02
C MET A 100 -9.51 -14.93 1.51
N LEU A 101 -8.45 -14.29 1.01
CA LEU A 101 -8.14 -14.26 -0.41
C LEU A 101 -7.24 -15.42 -0.80
N THR A 102 -7.64 -16.12 -1.86
CA THR A 102 -6.80 -17.11 -2.53
C THR A 102 -5.63 -16.43 -3.26
N ASP A 103 -4.57 -17.17 -3.57
CA ASP A 103 -3.45 -16.65 -4.38
C ASP A 103 -3.92 -16.12 -5.76
N ALA A 104 -4.93 -16.75 -6.36
CA ALA A 104 -5.51 -16.30 -7.62
C ALA A 104 -6.20 -14.93 -7.49
N GLN A 105 -6.84 -14.66 -6.36
CA GLN A 105 -7.47 -13.37 -6.08
C GLN A 105 -6.44 -12.28 -5.77
N VAL A 106 -5.36 -12.62 -5.04
CA VAL A 106 -4.22 -11.70 -4.87
C VAL A 106 -3.59 -11.36 -6.22
N ASN A 107 -3.42 -12.35 -7.11
CA ASN A 107 -2.93 -12.11 -8.47
C ASN A 107 -3.85 -11.19 -9.26
N ALA A 108 -5.16 -11.41 -9.18
CA ALA A 108 -6.16 -10.60 -9.85
C ALA A 108 -6.17 -9.15 -9.37
N LEU A 109 -5.98 -8.93 -8.06
CA LEU A 109 -5.80 -7.60 -7.48
C LEU A 109 -4.60 -6.88 -8.09
N ILE A 110 -3.42 -7.51 -8.04
CA ILE A 110 -2.18 -6.92 -8.59
C ILE A 110 -2.33 -6.63 -10.09
N ALA A 111 -2.82 -7.60 -10.87
CA ALA A 111 -3.02 -7.44 -12.29
C ALA A 111 -4.01 -6.31 -12.62
N GLY A 112 -5.06 -6.14 -11.81
CA GLY A 112 -6.00 -5.04 -11.96
C GLY A 112 -5.42 -3.68 -11.60
N MET A 113 -4.64 -3.58 -10.52
CA MET A 113 -3.90 -2.36 -10.18
C MET A 113 -2.99 -1.94 -11.33
N ARG A 114 -2.22 -2.89 -11.88
CA ARG A 114 -1.32 -2.62 -13.01
C ARG A 114 -2.09 -2.18 -14.25
N ARG A 115 -3.16 -2.88 -14.59
CA ARG A 115 -3.98 -2.57 -15.77
C ARG A 115 -4.63 -1.18 -15.67
N GLN A 116 -5.09 -0.80 -14.48
CA GLN A 116 -5.83 0.46 -14.30
C GLN A 116 -4.93 1.66 -14.03
N TRP A 117 -3.82 1.48 -13.30
CA TRP A 117 -3.09 2.60 -12.71
C TRP A 117 -1.61 2.67 -13.07
N SER A 118 -1.01 1.60 -13.60
CA SER A 118 0.42 1.62 -13.93
C SER A 118 0.72 2.63 -15.01
N ARG A 119 1.69 3.51 -14.72
CA ARG A 119 2.31 4.41 -15.68
C ARG A 119 3.82 4.30 -15.55
N PRO A 120 4.49 3.50 -16.40
CA PRO A 120 5.92 3.23 -16.28
C PRO A 120 6.80 4.49 -16.30
N ASP A 121 6.35 5.54 -17.01
CA ASP A 121 7.12 6.78 -17.18
C ASP A 121 6.79 7.87 -16.13
N ALA A 122 6.15 7.52 -15.00
CA ALA A 122 5.74 8.49 -13.97
C ALA A 122 6.92 9.34 -13.44
N PHE A 123 8.12 8.76 -13.36
CA PHE A 123 9.32 9.48 -12.93
C PHE A 123 10.05 10.23 -14.06
N GLY A 124 9.49 10.30 -15.28
CA GLY A 124 10.07 11.09 -16.38
C GLY A 124 11.48 10.67 -16.79
N GLY A 125 11.84 9.39 -16.64
CA GLY A 125 13.16 8.85 -16.97
C GLY A 125 14.21 9.02 -15.88
N THR A 126 13.86 9.57 -14.71
CA THR A 126 14.72 9.59 -13.53
C THR A 126 14.52 8.32 -12.69
N ALA A 127 15.61 7.79 -12.14
CA ALA A 127 15.54 6.63 -11.26
C ALA A 127 15.20 7.08 -9.84
N PRO A 128 14.08 6.65 -9.25
CA PRO A 128 13.75 6.99 -7.87
C PRO A 128 14.70 6.27 -6.89
N PRO A 129 14.83 6.79 -5.66
CA PRO A 129 15.37 6.02 -4.54
C PRO A 129 14.64 4.67 -4.40
N ALA A 130 15.35 3.65 -3.90
CA ALA A 130 14.79 2.30 -3.78
C ALA A 130 13.56 2.26 -2.86
N TYR A 131 12.54 1.48 -3.23
CA TYR A 131 11.29 1.33 -2.46
C TYR A 131 11.56 1.02 -0.98
N ALA A 132 12.36 0.00 -0.70
CA ALA A 132 12.75 -0.37 0.65
C ALA A 132 14.11 0.24 0.99
N GLN A 133 14.30 0.59 2.26
CA GLN A 133 15.59 1.05 2.77
C GLN A 133 16.58 -0.11 2.81
N THR A 134 17.75 0.05 2.20
CA THR A 134 18.78 -0.99 2.10
C THR A 134 19.95 -0.78 3.04
N ALA A 135 20.09 0.42 3.62
CA ALA A 135 21.15 0.78 4.57
C ALA A 135 20.59 1.68 5.68
N VAL A 136 21.19 1.61 6.87
CA VAL A 136 20.87 2.55 7.96
C VAL A 136 21.49 3.91 7.62
N GLY A 137 20.69 4.98 7.67
CA GLY A 137 21.16 6.34 7.45
C GLY A 137 21.82 6.95 8.70
N ASP A 138 22.20 8.21 8.60
CA ASP A 138 22.72 9.03 9.69
C ASP A 138 21.63 10.01 10.15
N PRO A 139 21.17 9.93 11.41
CA PRO A 139 20.09 10.78 11.90
C PRO A 139 20.46 12.26 11.97
N HIS A 140 21.73 12.63 12.12
CA HIS A 140 22.14 14.04 12.14
C HIS A 140 22.12 14.65 10.74
N ARG A 141 22.57 13.90 9.72
CA ARG A 141 22.38 14.33 8.32
C ARG A 141 20.92 14.34 7.93
N GLY A 142 20.14 13.39 8.46
CA GLY A 142 18.70 13.30 8.25
C GLY A 142 17.95 14.51 8.80
N GLU A 143 18.29 14.95 10.01
CA GLU A 143 17.77 16.18 10.60
C GLU A 143 18.08 17.41 9.74
N ALA A 144 19.33 17.56 9.31
CA ALA A 144 19.74 18.67 8.46
C ALA A 144 19.01 18.66 7.10
N SER A 145 18.83 17.48 6.49
CA SER A 145 18.12 17.34 5.22
C SER A 145 16.61 17.56 5.38
N TYR A 146 16.01 17.11 6.48
CA TYR A 146 14.61 17.38 6.81
C TYR A 146 14.35 18.88 6.99
N GLU A 147 15.24 19.59 7.70
CA GLU A 147 15.11 21.04 7.90
C GLU A 147 15.21 21.80 6.57
N ALA A 148 16.11 21.37 5.68
CA ALA A 148 16.31 22.00 4.38
C ALA A 148 15.14 21.81 3.40
N HIS A 149 14.46 20.67 3.44
CA HIS A 149 13.49 20.28 2.39
C HIS A 149 12.05 20.15 2.88
N CYS A 150 11.83 19.72 4.13
CA CYS A 150 10.52 19.30 4.62
C CYS A 150 9.91 20.30 5.61
N ALA A 151 10.74 20.92 6.46
CA ALA A 151 10.29 21.82 7.54
C ALA A 151 9.53 23.06 7.02
N ILE A 152 9.78 23.47 5.77
CA ILE A 152 9.06 24.57 5.13
C ILE A 152 7.54 24.36 5.09
N CYS A 153 7.07 23.11 5.07
CA CYS A 153 5.64 22.78 5.16
C CYS A 153 5.27 22.08 6.47
N HIS A 154 6.18 21.26 7.02
CA HIS A 154 5.90 20.37 8.15
C HIS A 154 6.37 20.86 9.52
N ALA A 155 6.87 22.09 9.64
CA ALA A 155 7.21 22.65 10.95
C ALA A 155 5.97 22.87 11.83
N ALA A 156 6.16 22.81 13.14
CA ALA A 156 5.09 22.88 14.14
C ALA A 156 4.25 24.17 14.11
N THR A 157 4.71 25.22 13.41
CA THR A 157 4.18 26.58 13.48
C THR A 157 3.46 27.05 12.21
N HIS A 158 3.19 26.19 11.23
CA HIS A 158 2.53 26.65 10.00
C HIS A 158 1.02 26.80 10.14
N GLU A 159 0.52 27.99 9.80
CA GLU A 159 -0.90 28.34 9.75
C GLU A 159 -1.69 27.54 8.69
N GLN A 160 -0.99 26.88 7.75
CA GLN A 160 -1.59 26.10 6.65
C GLN A 160 -2.03 24.68 7.03
N GLY A 161 -1.78 24.23 8.27
CA GLY A 161 -2.42 23.02 8.82
C GLY A 161 -1.91 21.67 8.31
N HIS A 162 -0.69 21.59 7.78
CA HIS A 162 -0.07 20.29 7.49
C HIS A 162 0.30 19.53 8.77
N GLU A 163 0.20 18.20 8.72
CA GLU A 163 0.44 17.32 9.87
C GLU A 163 1.90 17.46 10.38
N GLN A 164 2.08 17.53 11.70
CA GLN A 164 3.42 17.52 12.30
C GLN A 164 4.01 16.12 12.17
N VAL A 165 4.69 15.84 11.07
CA VAL A 165 5.26 14.51 10.79
C VAL A 165 6.39 14.12 11.74
N THR A 166 6.96 15.08 12.48
CA THR A 166 7.93 14.85 13.56
C THR A 166 7.27 14.58 14.91
N SER A 167 5.93 14.66 15.01
CA SER A 167 5.20 14.36 16.24
C SER A 167 5.38 12.90 16.65
N PRO A 168 5.73 12.62 17.92
CA PRO A 168 5.83 11.25 18.41
C PRO A 168 4.51 10.47 18.29
N MET A 169 3.35 11.13 18.34
CA MET A 169 2.05 10.46 18.21
C MET A 169 1.80 10.02 16.77
N TYR A 170 2.12 10.88 15.80
CA TYR A 170 2.04 10.53 14.39
C TYR A 170 3.02 9.40 14.06
N LEU A 171 4.29 9.56 14.47
CA LEU A 171 5.32 8.57 14.24
C LEU A 171 5.05 7.22 14.92
N ALA A 172 4.31 7.18 16.03
CA ALA A 172 3.89 5.93 16.64
C ALA A 172 2.88 5.14 15.79
N LEU A 173 2.14 5.81 14.90
CA LEU A 173 1.10 5.21 14.05
C LEU A 173 1.58 4.91 12.64
N VAL A 174 2.54 5.68 12.12
CA VAL A 174 3.06 5.48 10.76
C VAL A 174 4.34 4.64 10.77
N GLY A 175 4.35 3.57 9.97
CA GLY A 175 5.52 2.72 9.78
C GLY A 175 6.60 3.37 8.90
N ASP A 176 7.85 2.94 9.07
CA ASP A 176 9.00 3.47 8.30
C ASP A 176 8.86 3.29 6.80
N GLN A 177 8.35 2.13 6.38
CA GLN A 177 8.12 1.88 4.96
C GLN A 177 7.04 2.82 4.38
N ALA A 178 6.00 3.17 5.16
CA ALA A 178 4.98 4.11 4.72
C ALA A 178 5.56 5.52 4.58
N LEU A 179 6.33 5.99 5.57
CA LEU A 179 7.04 7.28 5.49
C LEU A 179 7.96 7.34 4.27
N ARG A 180 8.78 6.30 4.07
CA ARG A 180 9.66 6.21 2.90
C ARG A 180 8.90 6.24 1.59
N THR A 181 7.81 5.49 1.50
CA THR A 181 6.97 5.46 0.30
C THR A 181 6.39 6.83 0.00
N ILE A 182 5.92 7.55 1.02
CA ILE A 182 5.38 8.91 0.90
C ILE A 182 6.48 9.91 0.49
N MET A 183 7.69 9.80 1.04
CA MET A 183 8.83 10.64 0.61
C MET A 183 9.19 10.41 -0.86
N ILE A 184 9.14 9.16 -1.33
CA ILE A 184 9.56 8.82 -2.70
C ILE A 184 8.43 9.06 -3.70
N ALA A 185 7.22 8.58 -3.45
CA ALA A 185 6.12 8.68 -4.41
C ALA A 185 5.28 9.96 -4.27
N GLY A 186 5.47 10.70 -3.19
CA GLY A 186 4.66 11.87 -2.86
C GLY A 186 3.21 11.53 -2.51
N ARG A 187 2.45 12.59 -2.19
CA ARG A 187 1.00 12.56 -2.00
C ARG A 187 0.36 13.71 -2.80
N PRO A 188 0.28 13.56 -4.13
CA PRO A 188 -0.19 14.62 -5.02
C PRO A 188 -1.65 15.02 -4.75
N ASP A 189 -2.44 14.12 -4.16
CA ASP A 189 -3.82 14.35 -3.72
C ASP A 189 -3.95 15.44 -2.64
N ILE A 190 -2.90 15.65 -1.83
CA ILE A 190 -2.83 16.72 -0.82
C ILE A 190 -1.71 17.74 -1.11
N GLY A 191 -1.18 17.73 -2.34
CA GLY A 191 -0.14 18.67 -2.77
C GLY A 191 1.26 18.42 -2.18
N GLN A 192 1.50 17.26 -1.55
CA GLN A 192 2.85 16.87 -1.14
C GLN A 192 3.61 16.36 -2.36
N PRO A 193 4.77 16.96 -2.71
CA PRO A 193 5.55 16.53 -3.85
C PRO A 193 6.22 15.18 -3.57
N ASP A 194 6.72 14.56 -4.63
CA ASP A 194 7.55 13.37 -4.54
C ASP A 194 9.03 13.73 -4.27
N TRP A 195 9.93 12.75 -4.28
CA TRP A 195 11.36 12.97 -3.97
C TRP A 195 12.07 13.99 -4.87
N ARG A 196 11.53 14.29 -6.05
CA ARG A 196 12.08 15.29 -6.97
C ARG A 196 11.81 16.72 -6.48
N HIS A 197 10.88 16.87 -5.54
CA HIS A 197 10.34 18.15 -5.09
C HIS A 197 9.73 18.99 -6.23
N ASP A 198 9.23 18.32 -7.27
CA ASP A 198 8.55 18.98 -8.37
C ASP A 198 7.18 19.47 -7.89
N GLY A 199 7.04 20.79 -7.69
CA GLY A 199 5.78 21.40 -7.25
C GLY A 199 4.76 21.59 -8.40
N PRO A 200 3.47 21.86 -8.09
CA PRO A 200 2.48 22.23 -9.10
C PRO A 200 2.93 23.51 -9.83
N GLY A 201 3.43 23.37 -11.06
CA GLY A 201 4.03 24.47 -11.83
C GLY A 201 5.42 24.19 -12.43
N GLY A 202 5.99 22.99 -12.24
CA GLY A 202 7.06 22.48 -13.10
C GLY A 202 8.42 23.16 -12.97
N LYS A 203 8.74 23.74 -11.80
CA LYS A 203 10.15 24.02 -11.49
C LYS A 203 10.75 22.76 -10.88
N ALA A 204 11.84 22.28 -11.48
CA ALA A 204 12.62 21.20 -10.91
C ALA A 204 13.01 21.59 -9.49
N GLY A 205 12.54 20.83 -8.51
CA GLY A 205 13.04 20.92 -7.16
C GLY A 205 14.49 20.44 -7.09
N VAL A 206 15.13 20.53 -5.93
CA VAL A 206 16.39 19.83 -5.69
C VAL A 206 16.01 18.39 -5.32
N PRO A 207 16.22 17.38 -6.19
CA PRO A 207 15.79 16.02 -5.88
C PRO A 207 16.58 15.45 -4.72
N LEU A 208 15.92 14.71 -3.83
CA LEU A 208 16.60 13.96 -2.76
C LEU A 208 17.45 12.84 -3.37
N SER A 209 18.68 12.67 -2.89
CA SER A 209 19.45 11.47 -3.19
C SER A 209 18.90 10.27 -2.41
N THR A 210 19.27 9.05 -2.79
CA THR A 210 18.99 7.85 -1.97
C THR A 210 19.51 8.00 -0.54
N GLN A 211 20.67 8.63 -0.35
CA GLN A 211 21.23 8.86 0.97
C GLN A 211 20.39 9.85 1.79
N ASP A 212 19.86 10.90 1.15
CA ASP A 212 18.97 11.84 1.83
C ASP A 212 17.71 11.14 2.33
N VAL A 213 17.08 10.30 1.49
CA VAL A 213 15.88 9.54 1.89
C VAL A 213 16.19 8.55 3.01
N ASP A 214 17.34 7.87 2.98
CA ASP A 214 17.78 6.96 4.04
C ASP A 214 18.07 7.70 5.35
N ASP A 215 18.75 8.85 5.27
CA ASP A 215 19.10 9.70 6.42
C ASP A 215 17.85 10.30 7.06
N ILE A 216 16.93 10.88 6.27
CA ILE A 216 15.65 11.44 6.75
C ILE A 216 14.80 10.34 7.39
N GLY A 217 14.69 9.17 6.76
CA GLY A 217 13.96 8.03 7.33
C GLY A 217 14.53 7.61 8.69
N THR A 218 15.86 7.57 8.80
CA THR A 218 16.55 7.22 10.06
C THR A 218 16.36 8.30 11.13
N TYR A 219 16.38 9.57 10.76
CA TYR A 219 16.06 10.69 11.65
C TYR A 219 14.64 10.58 12.20
N LEU A 220 13.62 10.44 11.34
CA LEU A 220 12.21 10.32 11.77
C LEU A 220 12.02 9.10 12.68
N ALA A 221 12.65 7.98 12.37
CA ALA A 221 12.62 6.79 13.23
C ALA A 221 13.22 7.06 14.62
N SER A 222 14.29 7.86 14.72
CA SER A 222 14.93 8.21 15.99
C SER A 222 14.03 9.01 16.94
N LEU A 223 13.12 9.84 16.39
CA LEU A 223 12.20 10.67 17.15
C LEU A 223 11.14 9.84 17.92
N ARG A 224 10.83 8.62 17.45
CA ARG A 224 9.92 7.71 18.17
C ARG A 224 10.45 7.35 19.56
N THR A 225 11.73 7.03 19.63
CA THR A 225 12.41 6.62 20.86
C THR A 225 12.53 7.79 21.84
N MET A 226 12.82 8.99 21.33
CA MET A 226 12.92 10.20 22.14
C MET A 226 11.57 10.57 22.78
N GLY A 227 10.47 10.47 22.04
CA GLY A 227 9.12 10.70 22.56
C GLY A 227 8.73 9.73 23.69
N GLN A 228 9.11 8.46 23.59
CA GLN A 228 8.89 7.46 24.65
C GLN A 228 9.75 7.72 25.91
N GLN A 229 10.94 8.31 25.76
CA GLN A 229 11.77 8.69 26.91
C GLN A 229 11.25 9.93 27.64
N VAL A 230 10.67 10.89 26.93
CA VAL A 230 10.06 12.08 27.55
C VAL A 230 8.80 11.70 28.35
N THR A 231 7.96 10.78 27.86
CA THR A 231 6.76 10.35 28.59
C THR A 231 7.07 9.51 29.83
N THR A 232 8.10 8.66 29.76
CA THR A 232 8.55 7.84 30.90
C THR A 232 9.37 8.62 31.93
N GLY A 233 10.19 9.59 31.49
CA GLY A 233 10.97 10.47 32.36
C GLY A 233 10.09 11.40 33.23
N THR A 234 9.02 11.95 32.65
CA THR A 234 8.09 12.85 33.35
C THR A 234 7.30 12.13 34.46
N SER A 235 6.96 10.85 34.25
CA SER A 235 6.28 10.01 35.25
C SER A 235 7.13 9.77 36.51
N SER A 236 8.46 9.77 36.40
CA SER A 236 9.36 9.54 37.54
C SER A 236 9.65 10.80 38.37
N ALA A 237 9.44 11.99 37.80
CA ALA A 237 9.63 13.26 38.49
C ALA A 237 8.43 13.65 39.39
N GLN A 238 7.21 13.21 39.06
CA GLN A 238 6.00 13.48 39.84
C GLN A 238 5.81 12.55 41.07
N ALA A 239 6.52 11.43 41.14
CA ALA A 239 6.43 10.49 42.28
C ALA A 239 7.30 10.90 43.50
N LYS A 240 8.13 11.94 43.41
CA LYS A 240 9.05 12.35 44.50
C LYS A 240 8.59 13.54 45.34
N SER A 241 7.39 14.09 45.16
CA SER A 241 6.91 15.24 45.94
C SER A 241 5.90 14.91 47.06
N ALA A 242 5.69 13.64 47.40
CA ALA A 242 4.83 13.27 48.53
C ALA A 242 5.66 12.59 49.64
N ALA A 243 6.13 13.40 50.58
CA ALA A 243 6.65 12.97 51.88
C ALA A 243 5.92 13.74 53.01
N PRO A 244 5.82 13.18 54.22
CA PRO A 244 4.61 13.24 55.03
C PRO A 244 4.57 14.43 56.00
N ALA A 245 3.37 14.95 56.24
CA ALA A 245 3.10 15.84 57.37
C ALA A 245 2.93 14.99 58.64
N GLY A 246 3.93 15.05 59.52
CA GLY A 246 3.91 14.38 60.82
C GLY A 246 2.98 15.04 61.83
N ARG A 247 2.52 14.22 62.78
CA ARG A 247 2.37 14.53 64.20
C ARG A 247 2.70 13.30 65.02
#